data_AF-A0A7Y2Z747-F1
#
_entry.id   AF-A0A7Y2Z747-F1
#
_cell.length_a   1.000
_cell.length_b   1.000
_cell.length_c   1.000
_cell.angle_alpha   90.00
_cell.angle_beta   90.00
_cell.angle_gamma   90.00
#
_symmetry.space_group_name_H-M   'P 1'
#
loop_
_entity.id
_entity.type
_entity.pdbx_description
1 polymer ?
#
loop_
_entity_poly.entity_id
_entity_poly.type
_entity_poly.pdbx_seq_one_letter_code
_entity_poly.pdbx_strand_id
1 'polypeptide(L)'
;MEKNEFTTIRKKLAKTQKELSELLGTSLKAVSSYEQGWRNIPVHVERQLLFLLAQKNNTGKYVCWDIRQCSEEVKQSCPAWEFNAGHLCWFISGTVCNNDVKKNWAEKIAVCRKCPVFKAQMDL
;
A
#
# COMPACT_ATOMS: atom_id res chain seq x y z
N MET A 1 -6.76 -7.71 0.95
CA MET A 1 -5.59 -8.60 0.73
C MET A 1 -5.99 -10.05 0.90
N GLU A 2 -5.49 -10.93 0.03
CA GLU A 2 -5.65 -12.39 0.16
C GLU A 2 -4.53 -13.03 0.99
N LYS A 3 -4.79 -14.18 1.61
CA LYS A 3 -3.81 -14.89 2.48
C LYS A 3 -2.49 -15.23 1.77
N ASN A 4 -2.58 -15.60 0.50
CA ASN A 4 -1.42 -15.96 -0.32
C ASN A 4 -0.55 -14.73 -0.59
N GLU A 5 -1.18 -13.58 -0.88
CA GLU A 5 -0.48 -12.32 -1.05
C GLU A 5 0.23 -11.91 0.25
N PHE A 6 -0.47 -11.96 1.38
CA PHE A 6 0.12 -11.65 2.70
C PHE A 6 1.37 -12.49 2.97
N THR A 7 1.29 -13.80 2.72
CA THR A 7 2.40 -14.75 2.90
C THR A 7 3.56 -14.44 1.97
N THR A 8 3.27 -14.13 0.70
CA THR A 8 4.28 -13.73 -0.30
C THR A 8 5.00 -12.46 0.14
N ILE A 9 4.28 -11.44 0.61
CA ILE A 9 4.90 -10.19 1.06
C ILE A 9 5.79 -10.43 2.27
N ARG A 10 5.36 -11.21 3.27
CA ARG A 10 6.21 -11.54 4.42
C ARG A 10 7.53 -12.19 3.97
N LYS A 11 7.44 -13.16 3.05
CA LYS A 11 8.62 -13.83 2.49
C LYS A 11 9.50 -12.85 1.73
N LYS A 12 8.93 -11.97 0.89
CA LYS A 12 9.66 -10.89 0.20
C LYS A 12 10.31 -9.94 1.19
N LEU A 13 9.73 -9.68 2.35
CA LEU A 13 10.32 -8.90 3.44
C LEU A 13 11.46 -9.64 4.19
N ALA A 14 11.65 -10.94 3.94
CA ALA A 14 12.58 -11.81 4.67
C ALA A 14 12.34 -11.80 6.19
N LYS A 15 11.06 -11.91 6.58
CA LYS A 15 10.64 -11.91 7.99
C LYS A 15 10.03 -13.25 8.40
N THR A 16 10.34 -13.68 9.62
CA THR A 16 9.58 -14.73 10.31
C THR A 16 8.18 -14.23 10.68
N GLN A 17 7.27 -15.14 11.04
CA GLN A 17 5.94 -14.73 11.53
C GLN A 17 6.05 -13.89 12.81
N LYS A 18 7.04 -14.17 13.67
CA LYS A 18 7.27 -13.44 14.92
C LYS A 18 7.71 -11.99 14.65
N GLU A 19 8.76 -11.80 13.86
CA GLU A 19 9.23 -10.45 13.53
C GLU A 19 8.14 -9.65 12.79
N LEU A 20 7.39 -10.30 11.89
CA LEU A 20 6.28 -9.61 11.22
C LEU A 20 5.19 -9.19 12.22
N SER A 21 4.90 -10.03 13.21
CA SER A 21 3.90 -9.70 14.24
C SER A 21 4.31 -8.47 15.06
N GLU A 22 5.59 -8.36 15.41
CA GLU A 22 6.16 -7.19 16.10
C GLU A 22 6.07 -5.94 15.23
N LEU A 23 6.45 -6.03 13.95
CA LEU A 23 6.36 -4.92 12.99
C LEU A 23 4.92 -4.43 12.80
N LEU A 24 3.96 -5.35 12.73
CA LEU A 24 2.54 -5.03 12.53
C LEU A 24 1.81 -4.64 13.82
N GLY A 25 2.47 -4.73 14.99
CA GLY A 25 1.81 -4.50 16.28
C GLY A 25 0.68 -5.49 16.57
N THR A 26 0.82 -6.75 16.14
CA THR A 26 -0.19 -7.81 16.32
C THR A 26 0.41 -9.04 17.00
N SER A 27 -0.41 -10.01 17.38
CA SER A 27 0.10 -11.26 17.96
C SER A 27 0.62 -12.22 16.88
N LEU A 28 1.59 -13.07 17.25
CA LEU A 28 2.04 -14.17 16.39
C LEU A 28 0.87 -15.06 15.91
N LYS A 29 -0.10 -15.32 16.80
CA LYS A 29 -1.32 -16.06 16.45
C LYS A 29 -2.15 -15.35 15.39
N ALA A 30 -2.25 -14.01 15.42
CA ALA A 30 -2.97 -13.25 14.40
C ALA A 30 -2.28 -13.37 13.03
N VAL A 31 -0.95 -13.22 12.96
CA VAL A 31 -0.18 -13.42 11.72
C VAL A 31 -0.38 -14.83 11.15
N SER A 32 -0.26 -15.85 12.00
CA SER A 32 -0.49 -17.24 11.59
C SER A 32 -1.93 -17.47 11.10
N SER A 33 -2.93 -16.87 11.76
CA SER A 33 -4.33 -16.93 11.37
C SER A 33 -4.59 -16.25 10.01
N TYR A 34 -3.92 -15.14 9.72
CA TYR A 34 -3.99 -14.47 8.41
C TYR A 34 -3.42 -15.35 7.29
N GLU A 35 -2.24 -15.95 7.50
CA GLU A 35 -1.61 -16.82 6.48
C GLU A 35 -2.43 -18.08 6.19
N GLN A 36 -3.11 -18.63 7.20
CA GLN A 36 -3.99 -19.79 7.05
C GLN A 36 -5.34 -19.43 6.41
N GLY A 37 -5.73 -18.16 6.47
CA GLY A 37 -7.04 -17.68 6.03
C GLY A 37 -8.17 -17.95 7.02
N TRP A 38 -7.83 -18.18 8.29
CA TRP A 38 -8.83 -18.33 9.36
C TRP A 38 -9.42 -16.98 9.79
N ARG A 39 -8.71 -15.88 9.53
CA ARG A 39 -9.15 -14.53 9.81
C ARG A 39 -8.87 -13.62 8.61
N ASN A 40 -9.83 -12.75 8.30
CA ASN A 40 -9.64 -11.69 7.32
C ASN A 40 -8.57 -10.70 7.78
N ILE A 41 -7.73 -10.26 6.85
CA ILE A 41 -6.66 -9.29 7.10
C ILE A 41 -7.30 -7.90 7.27
N PRO A 42 -7.15 -7.24 8.44
CA PRO A 42 -7.69 -5.90 8.65
C PRO A 42 -7.04 -4.85 7.74
N VAL A 43 -7.76 -3.77 7.43
CA VAL A 43 -7.27 -2.67 6.58
C VAL A 43 -5.96 -2.07 7.08
N HIS A 44 -5.83 -1.82 8.39
CA HIS A 44 -4.59 -1.26 8.94
C HIS A 44 -3.38 -2.21 8.76
N VAL A 45 -3.60 -3.52 8.84
CA VAL A 45 -2.57 -4.53 8.59
C VAL A 45 -2.17 -4.54 7.11
N GLU A 46 -3.13 -4.53 6.19
CA GLU A 46 -2.84 -4.45 4.74
C GLU A 46 -2.07 -3.17 4.40
N ARG A 47 -2.51 -2.02 4.92
CA ARG A 47 -1.85 -0.73 4.72
C ARG A 47 -0.39 -0.75 5.20
N GLN A 48 -0.16 -1.22 6.41
CA GLN A 48 1.17 -1.27 7.01
C GLN A 48 2.08 -2.27 6.30
N LEU A 49 1.55 -3.44 5.92
CA LEU A 49 2.33 -4.45 5.21
C LEU A 49 2.78 -3.98 3.81
N LEU A 50 1.88 -3.36 3.05
CA LEU A 50 2.21 -2.76 1.76
C LEU A 50 3.21 -1.60 1.93
N PHE A 51 3.09 -0.81 2.99
CA PHE A 51 4.05 0.25 3.28
C PHE A 51 5.45 -0.31 3.51
N LEU A 52 5.59 -1.33 4.36
CA LEU A 52 6.87 -1.99 4.59
C LEU A 52 7.47 -2.57 3.30
N LEU A 53 6.65 -3.14 2.42
CA LEU A 53 7.10 -3.64 1.12
C LEU A 53 7.62 -2.52 0.21
N ALA A 54 6.87 -1.42 0.08
CA ALA A 54 7.31 -0.26 -0.70
C ALA A 54 8.62 0.33 -0.18
N GLN A 55 8.76 0.45 1.15
CA GLN A 55 10.00 0.91 1.77
C GLN A 55 11.18 -0.03 1.51
N LYS A 56 10.96 -1.36 1.56
CA LYS A 56 11.99 -2.34 1.22
C LYS A 56 12.46 -2.19 -0.24
N ASN A 57 11.54 -1.88 -1.15
CA ASN A 57 11.84 -1.72 -2.57
C ASN A 57 12.49 -0.35 -2.90
N ASN A 58 12.75 0.49 -1.88
CA ASN A 58 13.40 1.81 -2.00
C ASN A 58 12.78 2.71 -3.07
N THR A 59 11.45 2.82 -3.03
CA THR A 59 10.65 3.43 -4.10
C THR A 59 10.54 4.95 -4.02
N GLY A 60 11.31 5.60 -3.16
CA GLY A 60 11.28 7.05 -2.93
C GLY A 60 11.58 7.90 -4.17
N LYS A 61 12.06 7.29 -5.25
CA LYS A 61 12.34 7.95 -6.54
C LYS A 61 11.10 8.19 -7.40
N TYR A 62 9.98 7.50 -7.14
CA TYR A 62 8.81 7.58 -8.02
C TYR A 62 7.77 8.53 -7.45
N VAL A 63 7.54 9.69 -8.08
CA VAL A 63 6.42 10.57 -7.72
C VAL A 63 5.25 10.37 -8.67
N CYS A 64 4.03 10.27 -8.12
CA CYS A 64 2.88 9.81 -8.88
C CYS A 64 2.49 10.73 -10.03
N TRP A 65 2.66 12.04 -9.88
CA TRP A 65 2.22 13.03 -10.86
C TRP A 65 3.14 13.11 -12.09
N ASP A 66 4.41 12.72 -11.98
CA ASP A 66 5.31 12.61 -13.13
C ASP A 66 4.96 11.37 -13.95
N ILE A 67 4.66 10.24 -13.30
CA ILE A 67 4.27 9.01 -13.99
C ILE A 67 2.89 9.14 -14.63
N ARG A 68 1.94 9.77 -13.92
CA ARG A 68 0.56 9.93 -14.39
C ARG A 68 0.35 11.17 -15.28
N GLN A 69 1.34 12.04 -15.40
CA GLN A 69 1.24 13.30 -16.13
C GLN A 69 0.02 14.13 -15.67
N CYS A 70 -0.09 14.33 -14.35
CA CYS A 70 -1.22 15.10 -13.79
C CYS A 70 -1.14 16.58 -14.21
N SER A 71 -2.28 17.21 -14.48
CA SER A 71 -2.35 18.66 -14.65
C SER A 71 -2.05 19.39 -13.34
N GLU A 72 -1.71 20.67 -13.43
CA GLU A 72 -1.34 21.47 -12.27
C GLU A 72 -2.50 21.63 -11.28
N GLU A 73 -3.72 21.77 -11.78
CA GLU A 73 -4.94 21.86 -10.97
C GLU A 73 -5.19 20.56 -10.17
N VAL A 74 -4.94 19.40 -10.79
CA VAL A 74 -5.06 18.10 -10.13
C VAL A 74 -3.95 17.90 -9.10
N LYS A 75 -2.72 18.38 -9.38
CA LYS A 75 -1.62 18.31 -8.41
C LYS A 75 -1.94 19.13 -7.16
N GLN A 76 -2.31 20.40 -7.33
CA GLN A 76 -2.56 21.32 -6.22
C GLN A 76 -3.74 20.91 -5.33
N SER A 77 -4.69 20.15 -5.87
CA SER A 77 -5.83 19.60 -5.12
C SER A 77 -5.57 18.21 -4.53
N CYS A 78 -4.39 17.61 -4.74
CA CYS A 78 -4.09 16.25 -4.31
C CYS A 78 -3.32 16.20 -2.98
N PRO A 79 -3.84 15.51 -1.94
CA PRO A 79 -3.13 15.33 -0.67
C PRO A 79 -1.74 14.69 -0.82
N ALA A 80 -1.53 13.82 -1.81
CA ALA A 80 -0.20 13.24 -2.05
C ALA A 80 0.83 14.29 -2.49
N TRP A 81 0.39 15.37 -3.15
CA TRP A 81 1.24 16.51 -3.49
C TRP A 81 1.40 17.45 -2.30
N GLU A 82 0.30 17.81 -1.63
CA GLU A 82 0.28 18.66 -0.42
C GLU A 82 1.28 18.17 0.65
N PHE A 83 1.30 16.87 0.92
CA PHE A 83 2.16 16.27 1.94
C PHE A 83 3.50 15.75 1.41
N ASN A 84 3.91 16.15 0.20
CA ASN A 84 5.17 15.71 -0.44
C ASN A 84 5.34 14.17 -0.44
N ALA A 85 4.24 13.46 -0.69
CA ALA A 85 4.14 12.02 -0.54
C ALA A 85 3.67 11.36 -1.85
N GLY A 86 4.12 11.90 -2.99
CA GLY A 86 3.84 11.36 -4.32
C GLY A 86 4.25 9.89 -4.47
N HIS A 87 5.34 9.49 -3.81
CA HIS A 87 5.80 8.10 -3.76
C HIS A 87 4.96 7.18 -2.88
N LEU A 88 4.03 7.73 -2.09
CA LEU A 88 3.08 7.00 -1.26
C LEU A 88 1.63 7.39 -1.58
N CYS A 89 1.36 7.87 -2.80
CA CYS A 89 0.01 8.32 -3.17
C CYS A 89 -1.05 7.22 -2.99
N TRP A 90 -0.66 5.94 -3.13
CA TRP A 90 -1.55 4.79 -2.93
C TRP A 90 -1.86 4.53 -1.44
N PHE A 91 -1.03 5.03 -0.52
CA PHE A 91 -1.25 4.91 0.92
C PHE A 91 -2.18 6.03 1.42
N ILE A 92 -2.04 7.25 0.89
CA ILE A 92 -2.78 8.44 1.35
C ILE A 92 -4.25 8.38 0.88
N SER A 93 -5.20 8.48 1.80
CA SER A 93 -6.62 8.61 1.44
C SER A 93 -6.93 10.03 0.90
N GLY A 94 -8.02 10.20 0.15
CA GLY A 94 -8.39 11.53 -0.37
C GLY A 94 -7.69 11.96 -1.66
N THR A 95 -6.77 11.15 -2.22
CA THR A 95 -6.14 11.46 -3.52
C THR A 95 -7.16 11.51 -4.65
N VAL A 96 -7.05 12.51 -5.50
CA VAL A 96 -7.98 12.84 -6.60
C VAL A 96 -7.59 12.20 -7.95
N CYS A 97 -7.07 10.98 -7.94
CA CYS A 97 -6.66 10.32 -9.19
C CYS A 97 -7.85 10.18 -10.16
N ASN A 98 -7.69 10.64 -11.41
CA ASN A 98 -8.77 10.72 -12.40
C ASN A 98 -9.96 11.60 -11.97
N ASN A 99 -9.71 12.67 -11.20
CA ASN A 99 -10.73 13.57 -10.66
C ASN A 99 -11.77 12.87 -9.78
N ASP A 100 -11.39 11.75 -9.14
CA ASP A 100 -12.28 10.97 -8.29
C ASP A 100 -11.62 10.62 -6.96
N VAL A 101 -12.35 10.88 -5.87
CA VAL A 101 -11.93 10.55 -4.51
C VAL A 101 -12.64 9.28 -4.08
N LYS A 102 -11.85 8.24 -3.84
CA LYS A 102 -12.38 6.93 -3.41
C LYS A 102 -12.90 6.98 -1.99
N LYS A 103 -14.07 6.40 -1.74
CA LYS A 103 -14.79 6.52 -0.47
C LYS A 103 -14.13 5.76 0.67
N ASN A 104 -13.48 4.65 0.35
CA ASN A 104 -12.85 3.77 1.33
C ASN A 104 -11.56 3.14 0.78
N TRP A 105 -10.83 2.47 1.67
CA TRP A 105 -9.59 1.79 1.33
C TRP A 105 -9.76 0.71 0.27
N ALA A 106 -10.84 -0.09 0.33
CA ALA A 106 -11.05 -1.20 -0.59
C ALA A 106 -11.20 -0.71 -2.04
N GLU A 107 -12.00 0.32 -2.26
CA GLU A 107 -12.14 0.98 -3.57
C GLU A 107 -10.80 1.57 -4.03
N LYS A 108 -10.10 2.27 -3.13
CA LYS A 108 -8.81 2.90 -3.45
C LYS A 108 -7.78 1.87 -3.88
N ILE A 109 -7.54 0.84 -3.06
CA ILE A 109 -6.49 -0.13 -3.32
C ILE A 109 -6.80 -0.97 -4.57
N ALA A 110 -8.08 -1.24 -4.86
CA ALA A 110 -8.48 -1.91 -6.10
C ALA A 110 -8.08 -1.12 -7.37
N VAL A 111 -8.22 0.21 -7.34
CA VAL A 111 -7.75 1.08 -8.43
C VAL A 111 -6.23 1.20 -8.43
N CYS A 112 -5.61 1.38 -7.26
CA CYS A 112 -4.15 1.50 -7.13
C CYS A 112 -3.43 0.26 -7.65
N ARG A 113 -3.93 -0.96 -7.42
CA ARG A 113 -3.34 -2.20 -7.96
C ARG A 113 -3.23 -2.23 -9.49
N LYS A 114 -4.04 -1.44 -10.19
CA LYS A 114 -3.99 -1.29 -11.66
C LYS A 114 -3.11 -0.11 -12.10
N CYS A 115 -2.72 0.78 -11.19
CA CYS A 115 -1.97 2.00 -11.44
C CYS A 115 -0.48 1.73 -11.70
N PRO A 116 0.15 2.37 -12.72
CA PRO A 116 1.58 2.25 -12.97
C PRO A 116 2.45 2.63 -11.77
N VAL A 117 2.06 3.67 -11.01
CA VAL A 117 2.77 4.12 -9.81
C VAL A 117 2.84 3.00 -8.78
N PHE A 118 1.73 2.32 -8.50
CA PHE A 118 1.72 1.23 -7.52
C PHE A 118 2.51 0.03 -8.02
N LYS A 119 2.35 -0.36 -9.29
CA LYS A 119 3.06 -1.50 -9.89
C LYS A 119 4.57 -1.31 -9.92
N ALA A 120 5.05 -0.09 -10.17
CA ALA A 120 6.47 0.22 -10.12
C ALA A 120 7.09 0.07 -8.72
N GLN A 121 6.24 0.08 -7.68
CA GLN A 121 6.67 0.02 -6.28
C GLN A 121 6.45 -1.34 -5.64
N MET A 122 5.42 -2.03 -6.11
CA MET A 122 4.97 -3.31 -5.61
C MET A 122 5.40 -4.37 -6.62
N ASP A 123 6.64 -4.82 -6.49
CA ASP A 123 7.06 -6.08 -7.09
C ASP A 123 6.30 -7.19 -6.35
N LEU A 124 5.09 -7.49 -6.78
CA LEU A 124 4.16 -8.48 -6.21
C LEU A 124 4.01 -9.66 -7.14
#